data_AF-A0A434SLS2-F1
#
_entry.id   AF-A0A434SLS2-F1
#
_cell.length_a   1.000
_cell.length_b   1.000
_cell.length_c   1.000
_cell.angle_alpha   90.00
_cell.angle_beta   90.00
_cell.angle_gamma   90.00
#
_symmetry.space_group_name_H-M   'P 1'
#
loop_
_entity.id
_entity.type
_entity.pdbx_description
1 polymer ?
#
loop_
_entity_poly.entity_id
_entity_poly.type
_entity_poly.pdbx_seq_one_letter_code
_entity_poly.pdbx_strand_id
1 'polypeptide(L)'
;MEQPLTQRADQPLRPRSKHRVRPRGKQQVAPKLAQQQTQDQPILPADALVPEPRPAEAQKAGTATLEEQKAAGPKDADASDPINQEKSREGKRQHPEPSATEPSTDTEGEPEAPSAVPIPTQRPDIAEPKPPAAAPKPPEKPADTHDNKILPDPRSAELPADKMPAEEVACRERLKTLGVEFEEHKAEHDAEIGCSIPYPIVMKTLGKSISIGAGAELNCQMAEAAARFAVEVIQPAAKAEFGADLKSIGQASAFVCRPRNGGGKLSEHAFGNALDIASFTLSDGRTIEVGPVPPEKDANFLNTIRKAACGPFKTVLGPGSDPDHALHFHFDLEPRRNGGTFCQ
;
A
#
# COMPACT_ATOMS: atom_id res chain seq x y z
N MET A 1 34.13 38.73 30.77
CA MET A 1 34.48 40.15 30.54
C MET A 1 34.03 40.53 29.15
N GLU A 2 33.74 41.80 28.92
CA GLU A 2 32.78 42.23 27.88
C GLU A 2 33.38 42.39 26.46
N GLN A 3 32.50 42.33 25.47
CA GLN A 3 32.70 42.94 24.15
C GLN A 3 31.80 44.19 24.07
N PRO A 4 32.29 45.35 23.61
CA PRO A 4 31.46 46.54 23.46
C PRO A 4 30.57 46.47 22.20
N LEU A 5 29.31 46.85 22.35
CA LEU A 5 28.32 46.98 21.27
C LEU A 5 28.64 48.18 20.36
N THR A 6 28.51 48.01 19.05
CA THR A 6 28.42 49.13 18.10
C THR A 6 26.97 49.36 17.67
N GLN A 7 26.53 50.62 17.71
CA GLN A 7 25.14 51.00 17.43
C GLN A 7 24.92 51.18 15.92
N ARG A 8 23.75 50.77 15.42
CA ARG A 8 23.31 50.96 14.03
C ARG A 8 22.21 52.01 13.99
N ALA A 9 22.35 53.02 13.14
CA ALA A 9 21.48 54.19 13.15
C ALA A 9 20.08 53.93 12.58
N ASP A 10 19.06 54.51 13.24
CA ASP A 10 17.67 54.55 12.80
C ASP A 10 17.46 55.48 11.60
N GLN A 11 16.37 55.24 10.84
CA GLN A 11 15.88 56.14 9.78
C GLN A 11 14.37 56.40 9.93
N PRO A 12 13.91 57.67 9.88
CA PRO A 12 12.55 58.03 10.25
C PRO A 12 11.50 57.81 9.15
N LEU A 13 10.29 57.45 9.58
CA LEU A 13 9.10 57.26 8.75
C LEU A 13 8.58 58.59 8.14
N ARG A 14 7.93 58.51 6.96
CA ARG A 14 7.18 59.62 6.35
C ARG A 14 5.65 59.34 6.31
N PRO A 15 4.79 60.37 6.44
CA PRO A 15 3.36 60.18 6.71
C PRO A 15 2.49 59.98 5.45
N ARG A 16 1.27 59.46 5.67
CA ARG A 16 0.21 59.27 4.65
C ARG A 16 -0.56 60.57 4.37
N SER A 17 -0.79 60.88 3.09
CA SER A 17 -1.80 61.87 2.65
C SER A 17 -3.10 61.19 2.22
N LYS A 18 -4.24 61.88 2.40
CA LYS A 18 -5.60 61.40 2.10
C LYS A 18 -6.17 62.14 0.89
N HIS A 19 -6.83 61.45 -0.04
CA HIS A 19 -7.77 62.05 -0.99
C HIS A 19 -9.13 61.34 -0.97
N ARG A 20 -10.19 62.08 -1.35
CA ARG A 20 -11.60 61.73 -1.08
C ARG A 20 -12.42 61.66 -2.37
N VAL A 21 -13.26 60.63 -2.44
CA VAL A 21 -14.15 60.25 -3.55
C VAL A 21 -15.10 61.36 -4.01
N ARG A 22 -15.34 61.46 -5.33
CA ARG A 22 -16.68 61.70 -5.93
C ARG A 22 -16.88 60.89 -7.24
N PRO A 23 -18.12 60.52 -7.64
CA PRO A 23 -18.36 59.51 -8.69
C PRO A 23 -19.12 60.00 -9.94
N ARG A 24 -18.88 59.32 -11.08
CA ARG A 24 -19.70 59.22 -12.31
C ARG A 24 -19.08 58.10 -13.17
N GLY A 25 -19.79 57.26 -13.93
CA GLY A 25 -21.24 57.09 -14.11
C GLY A 25 -21.54 55.68 -14.65
N LYS A 26 -22.82 55.32 -14.84
CA LYS A 26 -23.21 53.97 -15.30
C LYS A 26 -23.02 53.79 -16.80
N GLN A 27 -22.42 52.68 -17.21
CA GLN A 27 -22.75 52.00 -18.47
C GLN A 27 -22.61 50.48 -18.25
N GLN A 28 -23.73 49.76 -18.34
CA GLN A 28 -23.76 48.30 -18.46
C GLN A 28 -24.18 48.00 -19.90
N VAL A 29 -23.39 47.17 -20.60
CA VAL A 29 -23.78 46.60 -21.91
C VAL A 29 -23.86 45.10 -21.71
N ALA A 30 -25.07 44.56 -21.76
CA ALA A 30 -25.31 43.13 -21.66
C ALA A 30 -25.29 42.50 -23.06
N PRO A 31 -24.60 41.36 -23.28
CA PRO A 31 -24.84 40.55 -24.46
C PRO A 31 -26.25 39.96 -24.41
N LYS A 32 -26.95 40.00 -25.53
CA LYS A 32 -28.39 39.73 -25.64
C LYS A 32 -28.63 38.25 -25.96
N LEU A 33 -29.53 37.59 -25.23
CA LEU A 33 -30.06 36.29 -25.65
C LEU A 33 -30.77 36.43 -27.01
N ALA A 34 -30.44 35.55 -27.95
CA ALA A 34 -31.19 35.35 -29.19
C ALA A 34 -31.48 33.86 -29.33
N GLN A 35 -32.74 33.47 -29.19
CA GLN A 35 -33.21 32.14 -29.57
C GLN A 35 -33.46 32.13 -31.08
N GLN A 36 -32.98 31.09 -31.76
CA GLN A 36 -33.46 30.74 -33.10
C GLN A 36 -33.61 29.22 -33.18
N GLN A 37 -34.87 28.77 -33.25
CA GLN A 37 -35.20 27.45 -33.78
C GLN A 37 -35.51 27.59 -35.26
N THR A 38 -35.26 26.53 -36.03
CA THR A 38 -36.20 25.89 -37.00
C THR A 38 -35.44 25.39 -38.23
N GLN A 39 -35.38 24.05 -38.38
CA GLN A 39 -35.17 23.25 -39.62
C GLN A 39 -33.87 23.55 -40.43
N ASP A 40 -33.18 22.57 -41.00
CA ASP A 40 -33.72 21.48 -41.82
C ASP A 40 -32.88 20.17 -41.76
N GLN A 41 -33.34 19.10 -42.41
CA GLN A 41 -32.62 17.83 -42.64
C GLN A 41 -32.04 17.74 -44.07
N PRO A 42 -31.06 16.86 -44.28
CA PRO A 42 -31.07 16.00 -45.47
C PRO A 42 -31.15 14.50 -45.13
N ILE A 43 -31.83 13.73 -45.99
CA ILE A 43 -32.02 12.27 -45.84
C ILE A 43 -31.20 11.52 -46.91
N LEU A 44 -30.50 10.46 -46.45
CA LEU A 44 -30.02 9.19 -47.07
C LEU A 44 -30.06 9.02 -48.62
N PRO A 45 -29.05 8.34 -49.22
CA PRO A 45 -28.86 6.88 -49.10
C PRO A 45 -27.55 6.49 -48.35
N ALA A 46 -27.33 5.29 -47.80
CA ALA A 46 -27.86 3.94 -48.05
C ALA A 46 -27.32 3.23 -49.32
N ASP A 47 -26.03 2.86 -49.32
CA ASP A 47 -25.54 1.51 -49.71
C ASP A 47 -23.99 1.43 -49.65
N ALA A 48 -23.45 0.57 -48.78
CA ALA A 48 -22.05 0.14 -48.78
C ALA A 48 -21.89 -1.18 -47.99
N LEU A 49 -21.65 -2.29 -48.68
CA LEU A 49 -21.62 -3.63 -48.07
C LEU A 49 -20.27 -3.97 -47.42
N VAL A 50 -20.32 -4.76 -46.34
CA VAL A 50 -19.16 -5.39 -45.71
C VAL A 50 -18.59 -6.49 -46.63
N PRO A 51 -17.27 -6.53 -46.87
CA PRO A 51 -16.62 -7.67 -47.49
C PRO A 51 -16.10 -8.66 -46.43
N GLU A 52 -16.80 -9.79 -46.27
CA GLU A 52 -16.28 -10.97 -45.57
C GLU A 52 -15.18 -11.70 -46.39
N PRO A 53 -14.30 -12.50 -45.77
CA PRO A 53 -13.15 -13.10 -46.44
C PRO A 53 -13.50 -14.21 -47.44
N ARG A 54 -12.71 -14.31 -48.51
CA ARG A 54 -12.81 -15.40 -49.51
C ARG A 54 -12.27 -16.74 -48.99
N PRO A 55 -12.97 -17.87 -49.22
CA PRO A 55 -12.41 -19.21 -49.18
C PRO A 55 -12.32 -19.83 -50.59
N ALA A 56 -11.09 -20.09 -51.07
CA ALA A 56 -10.72 -20.97 -52.19
C ALA A 56 -9.17 -21.06 -52.22
N GLU A 57 -8.50 -22.15 -52.60
CA GLU A 57 -8.97 -23.46 -53.08
C GLU A 57 -7.94 -24.55 -52.69
N ALA A 58 -8.33 -25.82 -52.72
CA ALA A 58 -7.42 -26.94 -52.41
C ALA A 58 -7.00 -27.69 -53.68
N GLN A 59 -5.77 -28.20 -53.72
CA GLN A 59 -5.36 -29.24 -54.68
C GLN A 59 -5.12 -30.58 -53.96
N LYS A 60 -5.58 -31.67 -54.59
CA LYS A 60 -5.57 -33.03 -54.06
C LYS A 60 -4.39 -33.84 -54.61
N ALA A 61 -3.70 -34.60 -53.75
CA ALA A 61 -3.28 -36.00 -53.96
C ALA A 61 -2.49 -36.50 -52.74
N GLY A 62 -2.73 -37.69 -52.17
CA GLY A 62 -3.84 -38.62 -52.43
C GLY A 62 -3.80 -39.86 -51.52
N THR A 63 -5.00 -40.39 -51.23
CA THR A 63 -5.31 -41.82 -51.02
C THR A 63 -4.30 -42.76 -50.33
N ALA A 64 -4.58 -43.11 -49.07
CA ALA A 64 -4.60 -44.50 -48.60
C ALA A 64 -5.47 -44.61 -47.32
N THR A 65 -6.33 -45.63 -47.24
CA THR A 65 -7.23 -45.90 -46.10
C THR A 65 -7.10 -47.34 -45.65
N LEU A 66 -7.08 -47.57 -44.32
CA LEU A 66 -7.42 -48.76 -43.52
C LEU A 66 -7.31 -48.27 -42.05
N GLU A 67 -8.27 -48.40 -41.12
CA GLU A 67 -9.02 -49.59 -40.63
C GLU A 67 -8.11 -50.65 -39.97
N GLU A 68 -8.45 -51.29 -38.84
CA GLU A 68 -9.51 -51.09 -37.83
C GLU A 68 -9.17 -51.94 -36.57
N GLN A 69 -9.57 -51.47 -35.38
CA GLN A 69 -9.72 -52.14 -34.05
C GLN A 69 -9.06 -53.51 -33.65
N LYS A 70 -8.30 -53.46 -32.53
CA LYS A 70 -8.58 -54.12 -31.21
C LYS A 70 -8.48 -55.66 -30.97
N ALA A 71 -7.47 -56.01 -30.15
CA ALA A 71 -7.43 -56.99 -29.02
C ALA A 71 -7.43 -58.53 -29.23
N ALA A 72 -6.42 -59.20 -28.63
CA ALA A 72 -6.54 -60.35 -27.71
C ALA A 72 -5.20 -60.68 -27.00
N GLY A 73 -5.24 -61.21 -25.77
CA GLY A 73 -4.15 -62.00 -25.14
C GLY A 73 -4.45 -63.51 -25.23
N PRO A 74 -3.68 -64.46 -24.63
CA PRO A 74 -3.35 -64.41 -23.18
C PRO A 74 -2.09 -65.18 -22.66
N LYS A 75 -1.73 -64.98 -21.37
CA LYS A 75 -1.11 -65.94 -20.39
C LYS A 75 0.32 -66.50 -20.66
N ASP A 76 1.14 -66.89 -19.67
CA ASP A 76 1.30 -66.73 -18.20
C ASP A 76 2.87 -66.80 -17.95
N ALA A 77 3.55 -66.68 -16.80
CA ALA A 77 3.31 -66.77 -15.35
C ALA A 77 4.40 -65.92 -14.59
N ASP A 78 4.31 -65.58 -13.29
CA ASP A 78 4.84 -66.27 -12.07
C ASP A 78 6.39 -66.37 -11.94
N ALA A 79 7.12 -65.93 -10.89
CA ALA A 79 6.85 -65.20 -9.61
C ALA A 79 8.08 -64.29 -9.28
N SER A 80 8.08 -63.23 -8.45
CA SER A 80 7.64 -63.15 -7.03
C SER A 80 7.47 -61.70 -6.55
N ASP A 81 6.60 -61.49 -5.54
CA ASP A 81 6.32 -60.23 -4.80
C ASP A 81 7.05 -60.25 -3.40
N PRO A 82 6.91 -59.29 -2.44
CA PRO A 82 5.88 -58.27 -2.28
C PRO A 82 6.31 -56.79 -2.08
N ILE A 83 5.36 -55.92 -2.42
CA ILE A 83 5.26 -54.48 -2.09
C ILE A 83 4.74 -54.28 -0.63
N ASN A 84 5.07 -53.17 0.06
CA ASN A 84 4.12 -52.10 0.48
C ASN A 84 4.57 -51.20 1.67
N GLN A 85 3.92 -50.03 1.74
CA GLN A 85 3.83 -48.99 2.78
C GLN A 85 4.18 -49.34 4.24
N GLU A 86 4.79 -48.37 4.96
CA GLU A 86 4.03 -47.66 6.01
C GLU A 86 4.58 -46.24 6.32
N LYS A 87 4.03 -45.58 7.35
CA LYS A 87 4.05 -44.11 7.55
C LYS A 87 4.55 -43.72 8.95
N SER A 88 5.03 -42.47 9.09
CA SER A 88 5.27 -41.74 10.35
C SER A 88 6.40 -42.22 11.28
N ARG A 89 7.34 -41.31 11.57
CA ARG A 89 7.81 -40.98 12.94
C ARG A 89 8.57 -39.66 12.96
N GLU A 90 8.61 -39.00 14.12
CA GLU A 90 9.29 -37.72 14.30
C GLU A 90 10.82 -37.83 14.25
N GLY A 91 11.50 -36.75 13.88
CA GLY A 91 12.96 -36.66 13.92
C GLY A 91 13.51 -35.27 13.59
N LYS A 92 13.76 -34.44 14.62
CA LYS A 92 14.65 -33.28 14.48
C LYS A 92 16.04 -33.75 14.01
N ARG A 93 16.69 -33.01 13.10
CA ARG A 93 18.16 -32.89 13.10
C ARG A 93 18.64 -31.64 12.35
N GLN A 94 19.63 -30.97 12.94
CA GLN A 94 20.53 -30.04 12.27
C GLN A 94 21.71 -30.82 11.66
N HIS A 95 22.53 -30.15 10.84
CA HIS A 95 23.75 -30.68 10.22
C HIS A 95 25.00 -29.96 10.80
N PRO A 96 26.25 -30.39 10.54
CA PRO A 96 27.12 -30.82 11.65
C PRO A 96 28.55 -30.23 11.60
N GLU A 97 29.42 -30.77 12.45
CA GLU A 97 30.85 -30.42 12.59
C GLU A 97 31.73 -31.68 12.38
N PRO A 98 32.93 -31.55 11.80
CA PRO A 98 34.16 -32.14 12.39
C PRO A 98 35.40 -31.21 12.17
N SER A 99 36.62 -31.42 12.70
CA SER A 99 37.26 -32.56 13.39
C SER A 99 38.42 -32.10 14.32
N ALA A 100 39.06 -33.02 15.07
CA ALA A 100 40.08 -32.74 16.12
C ALA A 100 41.55 -33.10 15.75
N THR A 101 42.54 -32.87 16.64
CA THR A 101 43.67 -33.79 17.03
C THR A 101 44.69 -33.18 18.04
N GLU A 102 44.68 -33.66 19.29
CA GLU A 102 45.76 -34.13 20.24
C GLU A 102 47.16 -33.46 20.49
N PRO A 103 47.86 -33.76 21.65
CA PRO A 103 48.98 -32.95 22.24
C PRO A 103 50.29 -33.69 22.69
N SER A 104 51.30 -32.97 23.26
CA SER A 104 52.36 -33.37 24.27
C SER A 104 53.49 -32.29 24.38
N THR A 105 53.75 -31.55 25.48
CA THR A 105 54.52 -31.77 26.76
C THR A 105 56.06 -31.75 26.71
N ASP A 106 56.73 -30.82 27.45
CA ASP A 106 58.11 -31.02 28.01
C ASP A 106 58.55 -30.02 29.16
N THR A 107 58.52 -30.51 30.41
CA THR A 107 59.58 -30.59 31.48
C THR A 107 60.46 -29.40 32.04
N GLU A 108 60.41 -29.24 33.39
CA GLU A 108 61.40 -28.75 34.43
C GLU A 108 61.85 -27.26 34.66
N GLY A 109 61.96 -26.86 35.97
CA GLY A 109 62.77 -25.71 36.47
C GLY A 109 62.24 -24.92 37.71
N GLU A 110 62.90 -25.02 38.89
CA GLU A 110 62.68 -24.26 40.17
C GLU A 110 64.00 -23.47 40.53
N PRO A 111 64.14 -22.44 41.45
CA PRO A 111 63.44 -22.22 42.74
C PRO A 111 63.24 -20.76 43.27
N GLU A 112 63.14 -20.62 44.61
CA GLU A 112 62.55 -19.55 45.47
C GLU A 112 63.33 -18.23 45.79
N ALA A 113 62.54 -17.16 46.04
CA ALA A 113 62.56 -16.17 47.18
C ALA A 113 63.83 -15.31 47.51
N PRO A 114 63.79 -14.27 48.41
CA PRO A 114 62.69 -13.80 49.29
C PRO A 114 62.45 -12.26 49.49
N SER A 115 61.26 -11.93 50.02
CA SER A 115 60.87 -10.92 51.05
C SER A 115 61.34 -9.43 51.06
N ALA A 116 60.36 -8.50 51.16
CA ALA A 116 60.33 -7.37 52.11
C ALA A 116 58.93 -6.70 52.20
N VAL A 117 58.50 -6.21 53.38
CA VAL A 117 57.21 -5.48 53.61
C VAL A 117 57.34 -4.45 54.77
N PRO A 118 56.65 -3.29 54.72
CA PRO A 118 55.88 -2.80 55.89
C PRO A 118 54.48 -2.18 55.56
N ILE A 119 53.66 -1.92 56.61
CA ILE A 119 52.21 -1.62 56.62
C ILE A 119 51.96 -0.51 57.69
N PRO A 120 51.17 0.58 57.49
CA PRO A 120 49.68 0.61 57.35
C PRO A 120 49.19 1.62 56.24
N THR A 121 47.94 2.11 56.09
CA THR A 121 46.74 2.26 56.95
C THR A 121 45.41 2.25 56.15
N GLN A 122 44.29 2.02 56.85
CA GLN A 122 42.94 1.79 56.31
C GLN A 122 42.17 3.06 55.84
N ARG A 123 41.08 2.86 55.08
CA ARG A 123 39.98 3.80 54.83
C ARG A 123 38.63 3.08 55.09
N PRO A 124 37.58 3.73 55.63
CA PRO A 124 36.39 3.03 56.14
C PRO A 124 35.42 2.51 55.07
N ASP A 125 34.59 1.56 55.48
CA ASP A 125 33.49 0.99 54.70
C ASP A 125 32.43 2.03 54.31
N ILE A 126 31.91 1.90 53.08
CA ILE A 126 30.67 2.53 52.63
C ILE A 126 29.83 1.43 51.96
N ALA A 127 28.57 1.31 52.35
CA ALA A 127 27.69 0.22 51.96
C ALA A 127 27.35 0.20 50.46
N GLU A 128 26.99 -0.97 49.94
CA GLU A 128 26.56 -1.17 48.56
C GLU A 128 25.37 -0.25 48.19
N PRO A 129 25.41 0.44 47.04
CA PRO A 129 24.28 1.23 46.56
C PRO A 129 23.15 0.30 46.09
N LYS A 130 22.05 0.30 46.85
CA LYS A 130 20.78 -0.36 46.49
C LYS A 130 20.35 0.04 45.06
N PRO A 131 19.83 -0.88 44.23
CA PRO A 131 19.44 -0.58 42.85
C PRO A 131 18.43 0.60 42.79
N PRO A 132 18.52 1.46 41.77
CA PRO A 132 17.69 2.65 41.67
C PRO A 132 16.21 2.29 41.54
N ALA A 133 15.36 3.11 42.14
CA ALA A 133 13.91 2.97 42.03
C ALA A 133 13.46 3.14 40.56
N ALA A 134 12.29 2.57 40.22
CA ALA A 134 11.73 2.61 38.88
C ALA A 134 11.70 4.04 38.31
N ALA A 135 12.05 4.17 37.04
CA ALA A 135 11.96 5.44 36.33
C ALA A 135 10.53 6.01 36.42
N PRO A 136 10.35 7.33 36.58
CA PRO A 136 9.03 7.93 36.57
C PRO A 136 8.35 7.60 35.24
N LYS A 137 7.13 7.05 35.30
CA LYS A 137 6.28 6.93 34.10
C LYS A 137 6.22 8.30 33.40
N PRO A 138 6.19 8.35 32.05
CA PRO A 138 5.69 9.54 31.35
C PRO A 138 4.35 9.96 31.98
N PRO A 139 4.06 11.26 32.13
CA PRO A 139 2.77 11.69 32.64
C PRO A 139 1.68 11.11 31.74
N GLU A 140 0.76 10.34 32.33
CA GLU A 140 -0.41 9.85 31.63
C GLU A 140 -1.14 11.09 31.10
N LYS A 141 -1.16 11.26 29.77
CA LYS A 141 -1.94 12.32 29.12
C LYS A 141 -3.35 12.20 29.70
N PRO A 142 -3.99 13.30 30.16
CA PRO A 142 -5.32 13.23 30.73
C PRO A 142 -6.21 12.37 29.84
N ALA A 143 -6.86 11.38 30.44
CA ALA A 143 -7.94 10.68 29.76
C ALA A 143 -8.97 11.77 29.43
N ASP A 144 -9.11 12.08 28.15
CA ASP A 144 -10.05 13.07 27.64
C ASP A 144 -11.46 12.50 27.89
N THR A 145 -11.98 12.67 29.11
CA THR A 145 -13.37 12.36 29.54
C THR A 145 -14.35 13.37 28.95
N HIS A 146 -14.10 13.76 27.71
CA HIS A 146 -15.08 14.35 26.85
C HIS A 146 -15.99 13.24 26.35
N ASP A 147 -17.27 13.34 26.69
CA ASP A 147 -18.38 12.81 25.89
C ASP A 147 -18.46 13.54 24.53
N ASN A 148 -17.31 13.67 23.84
CA ASN A 148 -17.21 13.87 22.42
C ASN A 148 -17.75 12.60 21.77
N LYS A 149 -19.07 12.47 21.74
CA LYS A 149 -19.74 11.76 20.66
C LYS A 149 -19.18 12.36 19.37
N ILE A 150 -18.25 11.64 18.75
CA ILE A 150 -17.77 11.91 17.41
C ILE A 150 -19.04 12.16 16.59
N LEU A 151 -19.19 13.36 16.02
CA LEU A 151 -20.34 13.62 15.16
C LEU A 151 -20.23 12.58 14.04
N PRO A 152 -21.15 11.60 13.97
CA PRO A 152 -20.90 10.40 13.20
C PRO A 152 -20.68 10.80 11.75
N ASP A 153 -19.63 10.25 11.15
CA ASP A 153 -19.45 10.39 9.71
C ASP A 153 -20.73 9.86 9.06
N PRO A 154 -21.35 10.53 8.07
CA PRO A 154 -22.60 10.05 7.48
C PRO A 154 -22.53 8.59 7.01
N ARG A 155 -21.33 8.14 6.62
CA ARG A 155 -21.02 6.75 6.25
C ARG A 155 -21.16 5.76 7.40
N SER A 156 -20.94 6.17 8.65
CA SER A 156 -21.16 5.36 9.86
C SER A 156 -22.61 4.89 10.02
N ALA A 157 -23.57 5.53 9.35
CA ALA A 157 -24.98 5.15 9.33
C ALA A 157 -25.39 4.39 8.05
N GLU A 158 -24.47 4.17 7.10
CA GLU A 158 -24.74 3.38 5.90
C GLU A 158 -24.76 1.88 6.23
N LEU A 159 -25.70 1.16 5.63
CA LEU A 159 -25.92 -0.28 5.78
C LEU A 159 -26.30 -0.87 4.41
N PRO A 160 -26.09 -2.18 4.18
CA PRO A 160 -26.55 -2.83 2.95
C PRO A 160 -28.08 -2.78 2.85
N ALA A 161 -28.58 -2.29 1.71
CA ALA A 161 -29.97 -2.45 1.30
C ALA A 161 -30.23 -3.84 0.70
N ASP A 162 -31.51 -4.26 0.66
CA ASP A 162 -32.00 -5.54 0.12
C ASP A 162 -31.49 -5.90 -1.29
N LYS A 163 -31.06 -4.89 -2.05
CA LYS A 163 -30.43 -5.02 -3.37
C LYS A 163 -29.24 -4.06 -3.46
N MET A 164 -28.15 -4.55 -4.05
CA MET A 164 -26.97 -3.74 -4.34
C MET A 164 -27.32 -2.57 -5.27
N PRO A 165 -26.85 -1.33 -4.99
CA PRO A 165 -27.04 -0.17 -5.85
C PRO A 165 -26.49 -0.37 -7.27
N ALA A 166 -27.06 0.35 -8.24
CA ALA A 166 -26.63 0.27 -9.64
C ALA A 166 -25.17 0.74 -9.82
N GLU A 167 -24.73 1.66 -8.96
CA GLU A 167 -23.40 2.24 -8.88
C GLU A 167 -22.35 1.20 -8.45
N GLU A 168 -22.69 0.37 -7.45
CA GLU A 168 -21.87 -0.71 -6.91
C GLU A 168 -21.78 -1.91 -7.88
N VAL A 169 -22.88 -2.22 -8.58
CA VAL A 169 -22.88 -3.20 -9.68
C VAL A 169 -22.02 -2.70 -10.85
N ALA A 170 -22.22 -1.45 -11.27
CA ALA A 170 -21.43 -0.85 -12.35
C ALA A 170 -19.94 -0.74 -12.01
N CYS A 171 -19.59 -0.54 -10.73
CA CYS A 171 -18.21 -0.58 -10.25
C CYS A 171 -17.60 -1.98 -10.41
N ARG A 172 -18.31 -3.03 -9.99
CA ARG A 172 -17.89 -4.43 -10.16
C ARG A 172 -17.67 -4.80 -11.63
N GLU A 173 -18.50 -4.31 -12.55
CA GLU A 173 -18.27 -4.51 -14.00
C GLU A 173 -17.04 -3.74 -14.52
N ARG A 174 -16.71 -2.56 -13.98
CA ARG A 174 -15.47 -1.84 -14.32
C ARG A 174 -14.23 -2.57 -13.80
N LEU A 175 -14.28 -3.14 -12.59
CA LEU A 175 -13.22 -4.02 -12.05
C LEU A 175 -12.99 -5.26 -12.92
N LYS A 176 -14.07 -5.99 -13.29
CA LYS A 176 -13.99 -7.12 -14.23
C LYS A 176 -13.38 -6.72 -15.57
N THR A 177 -13.74 -5.54 -16.09
CA THR A 177 -13.20 -4.99 -17.35
C THR A 177 -11.69 -4.70 -17.27
N LEU A 178 -11.19 -4.25 -16.12
CA LEU A 178 -9.75 -4.11 -15.84
C LEU A 178 -9.03 -5.46 -15.67
N GLY A 179 -9.76 -6.56 -15.57
CA GLY A 179 -9.22 -7.89 -15.28
C GLY A 179 -8.83 -8.08 -13.82
N VAL A 180 -9.54 -7.40 -12.90
CA VAL A 180 -9.36 -7.55 -11.45
C VAL A 180 -10.06 -8.83 -10.98
N GLU A 181 -9.34 -9.67 -10.26
CA GLU A 181 -9.92 -10.75 -9.46
C GLU A 181 -10.22 -10.24 -8.04
N PHE A 182 -11.45 -10.45 -7.59
CA PHE A 182 -11.92 -10.08 -6.25
C PHE A 182 -12.99 -11.08 -5.76
N GLU A 183 -13.26 -11.07 -4.47
CA GLU A 183 -14.36 -11.79 -3.83
C GLU A 183 -15.31 -10.78 -3.14
N GLU A 184 -16.61 -11.04 -3.20
CA GLU A 184 -17.61 -10.31 -2.41
C GLU A 184 -17.46 -10.69 -0.93
N HIS A 185 -17.38 -9.70 -0.03
CA HIS A 185 -17.35 -9.94 1.41
C HIS A 185 -18.68 -9.53 2.06
N LYS A 186 -18.87 -9.87 3.34
CA LYS A 186 -20.05 -9.47 4.10
C LYS A 186 -19.91 -8.00 4.49
N ALA A 187 -21.03 -7.27 4.56
CA ALA A 187 -21.03 -5.90 5.03
C ALA A 187 -20.38 -5.79 6.42
N GLU A 188 -19.35 -4.97 6.51
CA GLU A 188 -18.65 -4.66 7.76
C GLU A 188 -19.35 -3.50 8.45
N HIS A 189 -19.64 -3.63 9.73
CA HIS A 189 -20.30 -2.58 10.51
C HIS A 189 -19.97 -2.69 12.00
N ASP A 190 -19.51 -1.58 12.58
CA ASP A 190 -19.30 -1.43 14.02
C ASP A 190 -20.03 -0.17 14.50
N ALA A 191 -21.04 -0.35 15.35
CA ALA A 191 -21.88 0.75 15.85
C ALA A 191 -21.29 1.47 17.09
N GLU A 192 -20.27 0.92 17.75
CA GLU A 192 -19.60 1.54 18.89
C GLU A 192 -18.46 2.45 18.42
N ILE A 193 -17.69 1.99 17.43
CA ILE A 193 -16.61 2.75 16.79
C ILE A 193 -17.15 3.63 15.64
N GLY A 194 -18.18 3.17 14.93
CA GLY A 194 -18.80 3.87 13.79
C GLY A 194 -18.26 3.46 12.41
N CYS A 195 -17.65 2.28 12.29
CA CYS A 195 -17.13 1.77 11.02
C CYS A 195 -18.27 1.25 10.14
N SER A 196 -18.17 1.43 8.81
CA SER A 196 -19.11 0.79 7.88
C SER A 196 -18.52 0.58 6.48
N ILE A 197 -18.69 -0.61 5.93
CA ILE A 197 -18.64 -0.86 4.49
C ILE A 197 -19.90 -1.66 4.12
N PRO A 198 -20.88 -1.08 3.40
CA PRO A 198 -22.09 -1.81 3.01
C PRO A 198 -21.86 -2.93 1.99
N TYR A 199 -20.87 -2.80 1.09
CA TYR A 199 -20.62 -3.75 -0.01
C TYR A 199 -19.11 -4.01 -0.24
N PRO A 200 -18.36 -4.49 0.77
CA PRO A 200 -16.91 -4.67 0.67
C PRO A 200 -16.54 -5.77 -0.31
N ILE A 201 -15.35 -5.62 -0.91
CA ILE A 201 -14.72 -6.62 -1.74
C ILE A 201 -13.28 -6.86 -1.30
N VAL A 202 -12.86 -8.12 -1.31
CA VAL A 202 -11.47 -8.52 -1.05
C VAL A 202 -10.75 -8.69 -2.37
N MET A 203 -9.74 -7.86 -2.64
CA MET A 203 -8.97 -7.91 -3.88
C MET A 203 -7.93 -9.03 -3.84
N LYS A 204 -7.76 -9.74 -4.97
CA LYS A 204 -6.68 -10.71 -5.22
C LYS A 204 -5.65 -10.18 -6.21
N THR A 205 -6.12 -9.41 -7.21
CA THR A 205 -5.27 -8.70 -8.16
C THR A 205 -5.68 -7.23 -8.27
N LEU A 206 -4.85 -6.44 -8.92
CA LEU A 206 -5.11 -5.04 -9.31
C LEU A 206 -5.28 -4.91 -10.83
N GLY A 207 -5.55 -6.03 -11.50
CA GLY A 207 -5.57 -6.19 -12.96
C GLY A 207 -5.03 -7.57 -13.35
N LYS A 208 -4.94 -7.83 -14.66
CA LYS A 208 -4.71 -9.18 -15.23
C LYS A 208 -3.47 -9.96 -14.75
N SER A 209 -2.45 -9.28 -14.22
CA SER A 209 -1.15 -9.89 -13.88
C SER A 209 -0.46 -9.29 -12.64
N ILE A 210 -1.13 -8.39 -11.92
CA ILE A 210 -0.57 -7.68 -10.75
C ILE A 210 -1.30 -8.20 -9.51
N SER A 211 -0.69 -9.06 -8.71
CA SER A 211 -1.29 -9.50 -7.44
C SER A 211 -1.25 -8.39 -6.38
N ILE A 212 -2.17 -8.42 -5.42
CA ILE A 212 -2.06 -7.64 -4.17
C ILE A 212 -1.91 -8.60 -2.99
N GLY A 213 -1.27 -8.15 -1.91
CA GLY A 213 -1.23 -8.90 -0.65
C GLY A 213 -2.64 -9.27 -0.18
N ALA A 214 -2.80 -10.50 0.30
CA ALA A 214 -4.09 -11.04 0.73
C ALA A 214 -4.76 -10.18 1.83
N GLY A 215 -6.10 -10.23 1.90
CA GLY A 215 -6.87 -9.44 2.87
C GLY A 215 -6.98 -7.95 2.51
N ALA A 216 -6.74 -7.58 1.24
CA ALA A 216 -6.98 -6.22 0.73
C ALA A 216 -8.49 -5.95 0.58
N GLU A 217 -9.18 -5.81 1.70
CA GLU A 217 -10.61 -5.50 1.76
C GLU A 217 -10.86 -4.00 1.65
N LEU A 218 -11.64 -3.60 0.63
CA LEU A 218 -11.89 -2.21 0.28
C LEU A 218 -13.37 -2.00 -0.12
N ASN A 219 -13.81 -0.75 -0.10
CA ASN A 219 -15.01 -0.36 -0.85
C ASN A 219 -14.70 -0.36 -2.37
N CYS A 220 -15.73 -0.51 -3.20
CA CYS A 220 -15.52 -0.70 -4.63
C CYS A 220 -14.85 0.51 -5.32
N GLN A 221 -15.12 1.74 -4.87
CA GLN A 221 -14.51 2.94 -5.45
C GLN A 221 -13.00 3.01 -5.19
N MET A 222 -12.56 2.68 -3.97
CA MET A 222 -11.14 2.62 -3.63
C MET A 222 -10.42 1.47 -4.35
N ALA A 223 -11.06 0.32 -4.46
CA ALA A 223 -10.55 -0.80 -5.26
C ALA A 223 -10.38 -0.45 -6.75
N GLU A 224 -11.33 0.28 -7.34
CA GLU A 224 -11.27 0.72 -8.74
C GLU A 224 -10.17 1.77 -8.96
N ALA A 225 -9.97 2.68 -8.00
CA ALA A 225 -8.87 3.64 -8.02
C ALA A 225 -7.51 2.94 -7.89
N ALA A 226 -7.37 1.98 -6.97
CA ALA A 226 -6.14 1.20 -6.78
C ALA A 226 -5.79 0.36 -8.03
N ALA A 227 -6.78 -0.31 -8.64
CA ALA A 227 -6.59 -1.11 -9.85
C ALA A 227 -6.13 -0.26 -11.05
N ARG A 228 -6.80 0.88 -11.31
CA ARG A 228 -6.33 1.82 -12.34
C ARG A 228 -4.93 2.31 -12.06
N PHE A 229 -4.65 2.74 -10.83
CA PHE A 229 -3.34 3.29 -10.49
C PHE A 229 -2.20 2.26 -10.66
N ALA A 230 -2.45 0.99 -10.35
CA ALA A 230 -1.50 -0.10 -10.59
C ALA A 230 -1.21 -0.30 -12.08
N VAL A 231 -2.24 -0.37 -12.93
CA VAL A 231 -2.11 -0.64 -14.37
C VAL A 231 -1.63 0.58 -15.17
N GLU A 232 -2.13 1.77 -14.86
CA GLU A 232 -1.94 2.99 -15.64
C GLU A 232 -0.73 3.82 -15.18
N VAL A 233 -0.25 3.63 -13.94
CA VAL A 233 0.88 4.41 -13.37
C VAL A 233 2.00 3.51 -12.87
N ILE A 234 1.73 2.59 -11.92
CA ILE A 234 2.80 1.86 -11.22
C ILE A 234 3.50 0.88 -12.18
N GLN A 235 2.75 0.13 -12.99
CA GLN A 235 3.30 -0.78 -14.00
C GLN A 235 4.18 -0.04 -15.04
N PRO A 236 3.73 1.05 -15.71
CA PRO A 236 4.59 1.86 -16.58
C PRO A 236 5.83 2.44 -15.88
N ALA A 237 5.70 2.94 -14.64
CA ALA A 237 6.82 3.51 -13.91
C ALA A 237 7.87 2.44 -13.55
N ALA A 238 7.43 1.24 -13.13
CA ALA A 238 8.32 0.11 -12.87
C ALA A 238 9.06 -0.32 -14.15
N LYS A 239 8.34 -0.34 -15.28
CA LYS A 239 8.91 -0.68 -16.59
C LYS A 239 9.92 0.36 -17.09
N ALA A 240 9.65 1.64 -16.86
CA ALA A 240 10.54 2.74 -17.24
C ALA A 240 11.82 2.80 -16.39
N GLU A 241 11.70 2.65 -15.07
CA GLU A 241 12.85 2.71 -14.17
C GLU A 241 13.67 1.41 -14.24
N PHE A 242 13.05 0.24 -14.07
CA PHE A 242 13.76 -1.03 -13.88
C PHE A 242 13.83 -1.93 -15.13
N GLY A 243 13.02 -1.69 -16.16
CA GLY A 243 12.90 -2.58 -17.33
C GLY A 243 12.09 -3.87 -17.07
N ALA A 244 11.80 -4.18 -15.81
CA ALA A 244 10.95 -5.28 -15.38
C ALA A 244 9.48 -4.84 -15.21
N ASP A 245 8.57 -5.79 -15.27
CA ASP A 245 7.13 -5.57 -15.12
C ASP A 245 6.72 -5.66 -13.64
N LEU A 246 5.65 -4.96 -13.23
CA LEU A 246 5.12 -5.12 -11.87
C LEU A 246 4.44 -6.49 -11.74
N LYS A 247 4.79 -7.23 -10.68
CA LYS A 247 4.25 -8.58 -10.39
C LYS A 247 3.28 -8.55 -9.22
N SER A 248 3.60 -7.82 -8.15
CA SER A 248 2.71 -7.69 -7.00
C SER A 248 2.95 -6.44 -6.17
N ILE A 249 1.91 -6.01 -5.45
CA ILE A 249 1.97 -4.94 -4.44
C ILE A 249 1.79 -5.55 -3.04
N GLY A 250 2.74 -5.29 -2.14
CA GLY A 250 2.64 -5.58 -0.72
C GLY A 250 1.83 -4.51 0.00
N GLN A 251 0.60 -4.83 0.39
CA GLN A 251 -0.24 -3.97 1.23
C GLN A 251 0.18 -4.07 2.70
N ALA A 252 0.10 -2.96 3.43
CA ALA A 252 0.35 -2.89 4.87
C ALA A 252 -0.95 -2.84 5.69
N SER A 253 -1.98 -2.16 5.19
CA SER A 253 -3.35 -2.23 5.71
C SER A 253 -4.37 -1.84 4.63
N ALA A 254 -5.60 -2.33 4.78
CA ALA A 254 -6.75 -2.01 3.93
C ALA A 254 -7.94 -1.61 4.82
N PHE A 255 -9.00 -2.41 4.96
CA PHE A 255 -9.99 -2.20 6.03
C PHE A 255 -9.33 -2.30 7.42
N VAL A 256 -9.46 -1.24 8.23
CA VAL A 256 -9.08 -1.21 9.65
C VAL A 256 -10.08 -0.33 10.39
N CYS A 257 -10.97 -0.96 11.15
CA CYS A 257 -11.94 -0.26 11.99
C CYS A 257 -11.27 0.44 13.18
N ARG A 258 -10.95 1.73 13.04
CA ARG A 258 -10.38 2.56 14.12
C ARG A 258 -10.59 4.07 13.93
N PRO A 259 -10.60 4.86 15.02
CA PRO A 259 -10.39 6.30 14.94
C PRO A 259 -8.97 6.65 14.43
N ARG A 260 -8.84 7.85 13.85
CA ARG A 260 -7.53 8.47 13.57
C ARG A 260 -6.82 8.80 14.88
N ASN A 261 -5.49 8.94 14.80
CA ASN A 261 -4.65 9.31 15.93
C ASN A 261 -5.14 10.67 16.49
N GLY A 262 -5.62 10.69 17.74
CA GLY A 262 -6.30 11.84 18.35
C GLY A 262 -7.83 11.72 18.51
N GLY A 263 -8.46 10.61 18.08
CA GLY A 263 -9.82 10.21 18.49
C GLY A 263 -11.00 10.94 17.82
N GLY A 264 -10.85 12.20 17.41
CA GLY A 264 -11.97 13.06 16.98
C GLY A 264 -12.58 12.79 15.58
N LYS A 265 -11.98 11.93 14.75
CA LYS A 265 -12.55 11.47 13.46
C LYS A 265 -12.12 10.02 13.19
N LEU A 266 -12.99 9.25 12.53
CA LEU A 266 -12.67 7.93 11.97
C LEU A 266 -11.61 7.98 10.85
N SER A 267 -10.87 6.88 10.73
CA SER A 267 -9.92 6.64 9.64
C SER A 267 -10.67 6.35 8.34
N GLU A 268 -10.12 6.72 7.17
CA GLU A 268 -10.70 6.30 5.90
C GLU A 268 -10.59 4.77 5.69
N HIS A 269 -9.63 4.12 6.37
CA HIS A 269 -9.58 2.66 6.53
C HIS A 269 -10.81 2.07 7.22
N ALA A 270 -11.55 2.83 8.04
CA ALA A 270 -12.78 2.38 8.70
C ALA A 270 -13.99 2.33 7.75
N PHE A 271 -13.82 2.78 6.50
CA PHE A 271 -14.82 2.77 5.43
C PHE A 271 -14.31 2.06 4.16
N GLY A 272 -13.24 1.25 4.29
CA GLY A 272 -12.56 0.60 3.16
C GLY A 272 -12.06 1.59 2.10
N ASN A 273 -11.86 2.86 2.49
CA ASN A 273 -11.68 4.00 1.59
C ASN A 273 -10.21 4.47 1.52
N ALA A 274 -9.30 3.63 2.02
CA ALA A 274 -7.87 3.84 2.04
C ALA A 274 -7.11 2.52 1.88
N LEU A 275 -5.88 2.60 1.38
CA LEU A 275 -4.97 1.48 1.17
C LEU A 275 -3.54 1.93 1.51
N ASP A 276 -2.86 1.16 2.37
CA ASP A 276 -1.45 1.36 2.66
C ASP A 276 -0.59 0.39 1.85
N ILE A 277 0.46 0.88 1.20
CA ILE A 277 1.39 0.09 0.38
C ILE A 277 2.79 0.15 0.99
N ALA A 278 3.31 -1.00 1.43
CA ALA A 278 4.66 -1.14 1.99
C ALA A 278 5.71 -1.58 0.95
N SER A 279 5.33 -2.26 -0.13
CA SER A 279 6.32 -2.72 -1.13
C SER A 279 5.76 -3.02 -2.52
N PHE A 280 6.66 -3.14 -3.49
CA PHE A 280 6.40 -3.51 -4.88
C PHE A 280 7.36 -4.61 -5.29
N THR A 281 6.87 -5.75 -5.79
CA THR A 281 7.71 -6.83 -6.34
C THR A 281 7.57 -6.89 -7.85
N LEU A 282 8.68 -7.02 -8.55
CA LEU A 282 8.77 -7.02 -10.01
C LEU A 282 8.90 -8.44 -10.58
N SER A 283 8.74 -8.56 -11.90
CA SER A 283 8.84 -9.81 -12.65
C SER A 283 10.23 -10.45 -12.62
N ASP A 284 11.28 -9.67 -12.39
CA ASP A 284 12.68 -10.13 -12.23
C ASP A 284 12.99 -10.64 -10.81
N GLY A 285 12.06 -10.48 -9.87
CA GLY A 285 12.24 -10.85 -8.47
C GLY A 285 12.79 -9.73 -7.57
N ARG A 286 13.08 -8.53 -8.09
CA ARG A 286 13.36 -7.36 -7.23
C ARG A 286 12.12 -7.02 -6.41
N THR A 287 12.29 -6.80 -5.12
CA THR A 287 11.33 -6.09 -4.26
C THR A 287 11.87 -4.71 -3.95
N ILE A 288 11.02 -3.69 -4.05
CA ILE A 288 11.26 -2.32 -3.62
C ILE A 288 10.40 -2.08 -2.39
N GLU A 289 11.02 -1.77 -1.26
CA GLU A 289 10.34 -1.44 0.00
C GLU A 289 10.17 0.08 0.13
N VAL A 290 9.01 0.52 0.65
CA VAL A 290 8.75 1.92 0.96
C VAL A 290 9.42 2.27 2.29
N GLY A 291 10.30 3.26 2.30
CA GLY A 291 11.03 3.65 3.50
C GLY A 291 11.70 5.03 3.40
N PRO A 292 12.38 5.49 4.47
CA PRO A 292 12.91 6.85 4.55
C PRO A 292 14.25 7.05 3.83
N VAL A 293 15.03 5.98 3.63
CA VAL A 293 16.35 6.02 2.95
C VAL A 293 16.47 4.84 1.96
N PRO A 294 15.65 4.79 0.90
CA PRO A 294 15.76 3.77 -0.15
C PRO A 294 16.99 4.02 -1.03
N PRO A 295 17.51 3.00 -1.74
CA PRO A 295 18.53 3.18 -2.79
C PRO A 295 18.10 4.23 -3.82
N GLU A 296 19.05 4.97 -4.42
CA GLU A 296 18.76 6.09 -5.35
C GLU A 296 17.73 5.74 -6.45
N LYS A 297 17.88 4.55 -7.05
CA LYS A 297 16.99 4.07 -8.11
C LYS A 297 15.57 3.79 -7.60
N ASP A 298 15.49 3.18 -6.43
CA ASP A 298 14.22 2.90 -5.76
C ASP A 298 13.55 4.21 -5.30
N ALA A 299 14.35 5.19 -4.84
CA ALA A 299 13.89 6.53 -4.51
C ALA A 299 13.24 7.23 -5.72
N ASN A 300 13.82 7.11 -6.92
CA ASN A 300 13.27 7.71 -8.15
C ASN A 300 11.90 7.10 -8.50
N PHE A 301 11.77 5.77 -8.44
CA PHE A 301 10.50 5.09 -8.62
C PHE A 301 9.47 5.49 -7.54
N LEU A 302 9.83 5.39 -6.26
CA LEU A 302 8.96 5.70 -5.12
C LEU A 302 8.46 7.16 -5.15
N ASN A 303 9.33 8.12 -5.45
CA ASN A 303 8.95 9.53 -5.61
C ASN A 303 8.03 9.73 -6.83
N THR A 304 8.24 8.98 -7.91
CA THR A 304 7.36 9.02 -9.09
C THR A 304 5.96 8.50 -8.75
N ILE A 305 5.85 7.38 -8.02
CA ILE A 305 4.58 6.83 -7.55
C ILE A 305 3.88 7.82 -6.60
N ARG A 306 4.54 8.29 -5.55
CA ARG A 306 3.93 9.22 -4.57
C ARG A 306 3.46 10.52 -5.24
N LYS A 307 4.24 11.07 -6.17
CA LYS A 307 3.85 12.26 -6.94
C LYS A 307 2.64 12.02 -7.84
N ALA A 308 2.59 10.89 -8.53
CA ALA A 308 1.51 10.55 -9.46
C ALA A 308 0.20 10.12 -8.76
N ALA A 309 0.27 9.64 -7.52
CA ALA A 309 -0.89 9.34 -6.67
C ALA A 309 -1.74 10.59 -6.36
N CYS A 310 -1.13 11.78 -6.40
CA CYS A 310 -1.79 13.04 -6.06
C CYS A 310 -2.76 13.50 -7.17
N GLY A 311 -4.07 13.30 -6.96
CA GLY A 311 -5.10 13.61 -7.95
C GLY A 311 -6.10 12.47 -8.10
N PRO A 312 -5.65 11.26 -8.51
CA PRO A 312 -6.41 10.01 -8.38
C PRO A 312 -6.87 9.78 -6.93
N PHE A 313 -5.96 9.99 -5.96
CA PHE A 313 -6.26 9.94 -4.54
C PHE A 313 -6.41 11.35 -3.95
N LYS A 314 -7.19 11.46 -2.87
CA LYS A 314 -7.45 12.70 -2.13
C LYS A 314 -6.51 12.92 -0.97
N THR A 315 -5.89 11.85 -0.48
CA THR A 315 -4.77 11.89 0.46
C THR A 315 -3.64 11.03 -0.06
N VAL A 316 -2.43 11.55 0.09
CA VAL A 316 -1.19 10.89 -0.28
C VAL A 316 -0.14 11.22 0.78
N LEU A 317 0.20 10.24 1.61
CA LEU A 317 1.24 10.34 2.63
C LEU A 317 2.28 9.25 2.40
N GLY A 318 3.46 9.42 2.99
CA GLY A 318 4.52 8.42 2.97
C GLY A 318 5.79 8.87 3.67
N PRO A 319 6.95 8.30 3.32
CA PRO A 319 8.21 8.62 3.97
C PRO A 319 8.55 10.12 3.87
N GLY A 320 8.57 10.77 5.04
CA GLY A 320 8.80 12.22 5.17
C GLY A 320 7.55 13.07 5.42
N SER A 321 6.33 12.51 5.36
CA SER A 321 5.10 13.22 5.75
C SER A 321 5.02 13.34 7.29
N ASP A 322 5.10 12.20 7.99
CA ASP A 322 5.13 12.08 9.45
C ASP A 322 5.75 10.70 9.86
N PRO A 323 5.90 10.39 11.17
CA PRO A 323 6.48 9.12 11.62
C PRO A 323 5.61 7.87 11.40
N ASP A 324 4.28 8.01 11.35
CA ASP A 324 3.37 6.86 11.18
C ASP A 324 3.50 6.30 9.74
N HIS A 325 3.62 7.19 8.76
CA HIS A 325 3.76 6.86 7.33
C HIS A 325 5.21 6.62 6.87
N ALA A 326 6.13 6.36 7.80
CA ALA A 326 7.57 6.26 7.49
C ALA A 326 7.97 5.03 6.64
N LEU A 327 7.13 3.99 6.60
CA LEU A 327 7.42 2.67 5.99
C LEU A 327 6.33 2.18 5.00
N HIS A 328 5.42 3.05 4.60
CA HIS A 328 4.38 2.76 3.61
C HIS A 328 3.92 4.05 2.93
N PHE A 329 3.31 3.94 1.74
CA PHE A 329 2.45 4.99 1.21
C PHE A 329 1.03 4.79 1.73
N HIS A 330 0.38 5.86 2.17
CA HIS A 330 -1.04 5.85 2.51
C HIS A 330 -1.82 6.64 1.47
N PHE A 331 -2.74 5.98 0.77
CA PHE A 331 -3.61 6.57 -0.25
C PHE A 331 -5.08 6.45 0.18
N ASP A 332 -5.82 7.56 0.19
CA ASP A 332 -7.27 7.55 0.49
C ASP A 332 -8.11 8.39 -0.48
N LEU A 333 -9.43 8.23 -0.39
CA LEU A 333 -10.44 9.03 -1.09
C LEU A 333 -11.25 9.95 -0.13
N GLU A 334 -10.63 10.49 0.93
CA GLU A 334 -11.25 11.43 1.89
C GLU A 334 -11.95 12.59 1.13
N PRO A 335 -13.26 12.80 1.28
CA PRO A 335 -13.97 13.90 0.60
C PRO A 335 -13.52 15.29 1.09
N ARG A 336 -12.51 15.87 0.43
CA ARG A 336 -11.96 17.18 0.79
C ARG A 336 -12.80 18.34 0.24
N ARG A 337 -12.85 19.43 1.01
CA ARG A 337 -13.53 20.68 0.63
C ARG A 337 -13.04 21.17 -0.74
N ASN A 338 -13.98 21.54 -1.61
CA ASN A 338 -13.75 21.94 -3.01
C ASN A 338 -13.10 20.86 -3.89
N GLY A 339 -13.09 19.57 -3.48
CA GLY A 339 -12.57 18.45 -4.29
C GLY A 339 -11.04 18.33 -4.37
N GLY A 340 -10.31 19.17 -3.62
CA GLY A 340 -8.85 19.23 -3.61
C GLY A 340 -8.17 18.00 -2.99
N THR A 341 -6.85 18.03 -2.92
CA THR A 341 -6.02 16.93 -2.43
C THR A 341 -5.11 17.38 -1.28
N PHE A 342 -4.63 16.43 -0.47
CA PHE A 342 -3.60 16.63 0.54
C PHE A 342 -2.48 15.63 0.27
N CYS A 343 -1.35 16.11 -0.26
CA CYS A 343 -0.24 15.28 -0.71
C CYS A 343 1.05 15.82 -0.10
N GLN A 344 1.84 14.96 0.54
CA GLN A 344 3.07 15.33 1.26
C GLN A 344 4.23 14.42 0.85
#